data_AF-A0A7V9C3K7-F1
#
_entry.id   AF-A0A7V9C3K7-F1
#
_cell.length_a   1.000
_cell.length_b   1.000
_cell.length_c   1.000
_cell.angle_alpha   90.00
_cell.angle_beta   90.00
_cell.angle_gamma   90.00
#
_symmetry.space_group_name_H-M   'P 1'
#
loop_
_entity.id
_entity.type
_entity.pdbx_description
1 polymer ?
#
loop_
_entity_poly.entity_id
_entity_poly.type
_entity_poly.pdbx_seq_one_letter_code
_entity_poly.pdbx_strand_id
1 'polypeptide(L)'
;MKLSKPIKIGRILLCLVFLSISVAAQTPAKAPEGKAPIIIIPGVAGSELVNGKNQELVWFRPQRAKDDDLRLPISPNLLRNQDSLRPRDIVRGVQFLKFLPHIEIYEKLIDSLEKRGGYREAKWDTATKADFQDTFYVFPYDWRRDNVENARLLVRQVDTLKR
;
A
#
# COMPACT_ATOMS: atom_id res chain seq x y z
N MET A 1 21.40 -58.57 54.09
CA MET A 1 20.00 -58.99 53.94
C MET A 1 19.27 -57.94 53.11
N LYS A 2 18.75 -58.32 51.91
CA LYS A 2 17.60 -57.78 51.15
C LYS A 2 17.38 -56.25 51.10
N LEU A 3 17.05 -55.57 50.01
CA LEU A 3 16.55 -55.93 48.69
C LEU A 3 16.69 -54.68 47.80
N SER A 4 16.94 -54.87 46.51
CA SER A 4 16.88 -53.80 45.50
C SER A 4 15.46 -53.24 45.36
N LYS A 5 15.36 -51.97 44.95
CA LYS A 5 14.17 -51.44 44.28
C LYS A 5 14.59 -50.93 42.90
N PRO A 6 14.07 -51.49 41.79
CA PRO A 6 14.35 -50.95 40.47
C PRO A 6 13.57 -49.65 40.26
N ILE A 7 14.29 -48.59 39.91
CA ILE A 7 13.72 -47.35 39.37
C ILE A 7 13.10 -47.69 38.02
N LYS A 8 11.80 -47.44 37.86
CA LYS A 8 11.07 -47.64 36.60
C LYS A 8 11.54 -46.61 35.58
N ILE A 9 12.48 -46.98 34.72
CA ILE A 9 12.98 -46.17 33.57
C ILE A 9 12.02 -46.27 32.35
N GLY A 10 10.81 -46.78 32.53
CA GLY A 10 9.83 -46.92 31.46
C GLY A 10 8.77 -45.84 31.54
N ARG A 11 9.04 -44.62 31.04
CA ARG A 11 8.03 -43.64 30.53
C ARG A 11 8.53 -42.24 30.14
N ILE A 12 9.83 -42.05 29.88
CA ILE A 12 10.34 -40.77 29.33
C ILE A 12 11.08 -41.05 28.03
N LEU A 13 10.37 -41.59 27.04
CA LEU A 13 10.89 -41.71 25.67
C LEU A 13 9.77 -41.69 24.61
N LEU A 14 8.70 -40.91 24.84
CA LEU A 14 7.60 -40.79 23.87
C LEU A 14 7.08 -39.35 23.69
N CYS A 15 7.90 -38.33 23.99
CA CYS A 15 7.57 -36.93 23.70
C CYS A 15 8.56 -36.21 22.79
N LEU A 16 9.51 -36.92 22.17
CA LEU A 16 10.54 -36.32 21.31
C LEU A 16 10.37 -36.61 19.80
N VAL A 17 9.25 -37.19 19.36
CA VAL A 17 9.07 -37.61 17.95
C VAL A 17 7.99 -36.82 17.19
N PHE A 18 7.31 -35.84 17.81
CA PHE A 18 6.26 -35.04 17.14
C PHE A 18 6.49 -33.52 17.22
N LEU A 19 7.73 -33.07 17.01
CA LEU A 19 8.03 -31.64 16.80
C LEU A 19 8.58 -31.36 15.40
N SER A 20 7.99 -31.99 14.39
CA SER A 20 8.45 -31.92 12.99
C SER A 20 7.30 -31.74 12.00
N ILE A 21 6.34 -30.87 12.33
CA ILE A 21 5.25 -30.43 11.44
C ILE A 21 4.84 -29.04 11.97
N SER A 22 4.93 -27.88 11.30
CA SER A 22 5.20 -27.51 9.93
C SER A 22 5.96 -26.18 9.95
N VAL A 23 7.26 -26.18 9.65
CA VAL A 23 7.81 -24.99 8.99
C VAL A 23 7.40 -25.18 7.55
N ALA A 24 6.27 -24.59 7.15
CA ALA A 24 6.01 -24.36 5.75
C ALA A 24 7.21 -23.53 5.26
N ALA A 25 8.16 -24.20 4.62
CA ALA A 25 9.22 -23.54 3.91
C ALA A 25 8.51 -22.65 2.89
N GLN A 26 8.43 -21.36 3.19
CA GLN A 26 8.20 -20.37 2.16
C GLN A 26 9.39 -20.56 1.23
N THR A 27 9.17 -21.27 0.11
CA THR A 27 10.13 -21.26 -0.98
C THR A 27 10.39 -19.79 -1.23
N PRO A 28 11.63 -19.30 -1.04
CA PRO A 28 11.90 -17.89 -1.29
C PRO A 28 11.50 -17.65 -2.73
N ALA A 29 10.56 -16.72 -2.94
CA ALA A 29 10.17 -16.32 -4.27
C ALA A 29 11.46 -16.02 -5.05
N LYS A 30 11.60 -16.61 -6.25
CA LYS A 30 12.76 -16.38 -7.11
C LYS A 30 13.01 -14.87 -7.12
N ALA A 31 14.19 -14.45 -6.67
CA ALA A 31 14.53 -13.03 -6.64
C ALA A 31 14.30 -12.47 -8.05
N PRO A 32 13.63 -11.31 -8.18
CA PRO A 32 13.41 -10.71 -9.49
C PRO A 32 14.75 -10.58 -10.20
N GLU A 33 14.76 -10.92 -11.50
CA GLU A 33 15.96 -10.74 -12.32
C GLU A 33 16.24 -9.24 -12.51
N GLY A 34 15.21 -8.40 -12.37
CA GLY A 34 15.29 -6.93 -12.31
C GLY A 34 15.17 -6.37 -10.89
N LYS A 35 14.96 -5.04 -10.80
CA LYS A 35 14.88 -4.34 -9.51
C LYS A 35 13.56 -4.64 -8.79
N ALA A 36 13.58 -4.65 -7.46
CA ALA A 36 12.38 -4.81 -6.65
C ALA A 36 11.37 -3.66 -6.91
N PRO A 37 10.07 -3.95 -6.96
CA PRO A 37 9.06 -2.94 -7.25
C PRO A 37 8.95 -1.94 -6.09
N ILE A 38 8.72 -0.66 -6.43
CA ILE A 38 8.58 0.44 -5.46
C ILE A 38 7.11 0.83 -5.34
N ILE A 39 6.63 1.10 -4.13
CA ILE A 39 5.31 1.71 -3.91
C ILE A 39 5.51 3.08 -3.28
N ILE A 40 5.10 4.12 -4.00
CA ILE A 40 5.10 5.50 -3.51
C ILE A 40 3.82 5.73 -2.72
N ILE A 41 3.97 5.91 -1.40
CA ILE A 41 2.88 6.27 -0.50
C ILE A 41 3.03 7.77 -0.19
N PRO A 42 2.11 8.63 -0.64
CA PRO A 42 2.22 10.05 -0.38
C PRO A 42 1.92 10.38 1.09
N GLY A 43 2.45 11.50 1.57
CA GLY A 43 2.05 12.09 2.85
C GLY A 43 0.59 12.56 2.87
N VAL A 44 0.15 13.06 4.03
CA VAL A 44 -1.18 13.65 4.22
C VAL A 44 -1.40 14.76 3.18
N ALA A 45 -2.58 14.76 2.55
CA ALA A 45 -2.95 15.68 1.48
C ALA A 45 -2.10 15.57 0.19
N GLY A 46 -1.26 14.52 0.08
CA GLY A 46 -0.45 14.25 -1.11
C GLY A 46 -1.15 13.44 -2.19
N SER A 47 -2.43 13.09 -2.02
CA SER A 47 -3.27 12.50 -3.07
C SER A 47 -4.33 13.49 -3.55
N GLU A 48 -4.55 13.51 -4.86
CA GLU A 48 -5.68 14.19 -5.48
C GLU A 48 -7.00 13.55 -5.03
N LEU A 49 -8.03 14.37 -4.83
CA LEU A 49 -9.40 13.93 -4.61
C LEU A 49 -10.29 14.47 -5.73
N VAL A 50 -11.08 13.58 -6.31
CA VAL A 50 -12.08 13.90 -7.35
C VAL A 50 -13.47 13.54 -6.87
N ASN A 51 -14.48 14.21 -7.41
CA ASN A 51 -15.86 13.79 -7.22
C ASN A 51 -16.13 12.51 -8.01
N GLY A 52 -16.59 11.46 -7.33
CA GLY A 52 -16.86 10.15 -7.93
C GLY A 52 -17.95 10.17 -9.02
N LYS A 53 -18.83 11.17 -9.06
CA LYS A 53 -19.93 11.28 -10.03
C LYS A 53 -19.49 11.92 -11.35
N ASN A 54 -18.78 13.05 -11.30
CA ASN A 54 -18.44 13.85 -12.49
C ASN A 54 -16.92 13.90 -12.78
N GLN A 55 -16.09 13.27 -11.94
CA GLN A 55 -14.63 13.25 -12.03
C GLN A 55 -13.95 14.63 -11.92
N GLU A 56 -14.68 15.65 -11.45
CA GLU A 56 -14.11 16.99 -11.22
C GLU A 56 -13.05 16.92 -10.12
N LEU A 57 -11.90 17.56 -10.36
CA LEU A 57 -10.87 17.73 -9.34
C LEU A 57 -11.37 18.62 -8.21
N VAL A 58 -11.35 18.11 -6.98
CA VAL A 58 -11.71 18.82 -5.75
C VAL A 58 -10.46 19.22 -4.98
N TRP A 59 -9.44 18.36 -5.00
CA TRP A 59 -8.11 18.59 -4.45
C TRP A 59 -7.06 18.01 -5.39
N PHE A 60 -5.96 18.67 -5.75
CA PHE A 60 -5.46 19.95 -5.25
C PHE A 60 -5.64 21.04 -6.31
N ARG A 61 -6.48 22.05 -6.03
CA ARG A 61 -6.77 23.15 -6.97
C ARG A 61 -6.83 24.50 -6.25
N PRO A 62 -6.49 25.61 -6.94
CA PRO A 62 -6.48 26.95 -6.32
C PRO A 62 -7.87 27.47 -5.94
N GLN A 63 -8.91 27.10 -6.70
CA GLN A 63 -10.28 27.55 -6.46
C GLN A 63 -11.11 26.41 -5.90
N ARG A 64 -12.00 26.69 -4.94
CA ARG A 64 -12.91 25.69 -4.38
C ARG A 64 -13.82 25.11 -5.48
N ALA A 65 -14.02 23.79 -5.48
CA ALA A 65 -15.05 23.17 -6.31
C ALA A 65 -16.44 23.70 -5.88
N LYS A 66 -17.33 23.95 -6.84
CA LYS A 66 -18.64 24.55 -6.56
C LYS A 66 -19.58 23.57 -5.88
N ASP A 67 -19.52 22.32 -6.30
CA ASP A 67 -20.50 21.30 -5.92
C ASP A 67 -19.96 20.31 -4.87
N ASP A 68 -18.69 20.45 -4.46
CA ASP A 68 -18.04 19.52 -3.53
C ASP A 68 -17.28 20.20 -2.41
N ASP A 69 -17.53 19.71 -1.20
CA ASP A 69 -16.85 20.12 0.02
C ASP A 69 -15.72 19.14 0.35
N LEU A 70 -14.55 19.68 0.70
CA LEU A 70 -13.42 18.87 1.15
C LEU A 70 -13.67 18.28 2.55
N ARG A 71 -14.61 18.85 3.31
CA ARG A 71 -14.96 18.38 4.65
C ARG A 71 -15.52 16.96 4.60
N LEU A 72 -14.87 16.06 5.31
CA LEU A 72 -15.40 14.72 5.53
C LEU A 72 -16.61 14.80 6.49
N PRO A 73 -17.71 14.08 6.23
CA PRO A 73 -18.79 13.93 7.20
C PRO A 73 -18.27 13.28 8.49
N ILE A 74 -18.35 13.97 9.62
CA ILE A 74 -17.81 13.48 10.90
C ILE A 74 -18.92 12.89 11.77
N SER A 75 -18.73 11.65 12.19
CA SER A 75 -19.53 10.96 13.21
C SER A 75 -18.62 10.13 14.15
N PRO A 76 -19.13 9.72 15.33
CA PRO A 76 -18.39 8.83 16.24
C PRO A 76 -18.04 7.46 15.63
N ASN A 77 -18.76 7.02 14.60
CA ASN A 77 -18.42 5.81 13.87
C ASN A 77 -17.57 6.18 12.65
N LEU A 78 -16.24 6.15 12.82
CA LEU A 78 -15.28 6.56 11.79
C LEU A 78 -15.47 5.82 10.46
N LEU A 79 -15.87 4.56 10.48
CA LEU A 79 -16.11 3.77 9.26
C LEU A 79 -17.29 4.29 8.44
N ARG A 80 -18.22 5.03 9.05
CA ARG A 80 -19.35 5.67 8.35
C ARG A 80 -19.02 7.06 7.83
N ASN A 81 -17.85 7.61 8.16
CA ASN A 81 -17.40 8.91 7.68
C ASN A 81 -16.92 8.75 6.23
N GLN A 82 -17.87 8.76 5.31
CA GLN A 82 -17.66 8.54 3.89
C GLN A 82 -18.46 9.56 3.07
N ASP A 83 -17.95 9.88 1.90
CA ASP A 83 -18.63 10.71 0.91
C ASP A 83 -18.33 10.20 -0.52
N SER A 84 -18.71 10.99 -1.52
CA SER A 84 -18.51 10.68 -2.93
C SER A 84 -17.09 10.99 -3.43
N LEU A 85 -16.21 11.58 -2.63
CA LEU A 85 -14.85 11.85 -3.11
C LEU A 85 -14.04 10.55 -3.18
N ARG A 86 -13.16 10.51 -4.18
CA ARG A 86 -12.31 9.36 -4.46
C ARG A 86 -10.89 9.83 -4.76
N PRO A 87 -9.87 9.08 -4.29
CA PRO A 87 -8.50 9.32 -4.71
C PRO A 87 -8.35 8.99 -6.20
N ARG A 88 -7.61 9.82 -6.94
CA ARG A 88 -7.33 9.60 -8.37
C ARG A 88 -5.85 9.32 -8.65
N ASP A 89 -4.99 10.23 -8.21
CA ASP A 89 -3.53 10.14 -8.37
C ASP A 89 -2.85 10.82 -7.17
N ILE A 90 -1.53 10.77 -7.11
CA ILE A 90 -0.76 11.61 -6.19
C ILE A 90 -0.58 13.01 -6.77
N VAL A 91 -0.39 14.01 -5.93
CA VAL A 91 -0.16 15.38 -6.39
C VAL A 91 1.27 15.48 -6.93
N ARG A 92 1.47 15.24 -8.23
CA ARG A 92 2.82 15.19 -8.84
C ARG A 92 3.50 16.56 -8.83
N GLY A 93 2.77 17.57 -9.27
CA GLY A 93 3.20 18.95 -9.25
C GLY A 93 2.00 19.88 -9.35
N VAL A 94 2.19 21.14 -9.03
CA VAL A 94 1.10 22.12 -8.95
C VAL A 94 1.49 23.40 -9.66
N GLN A 95 0.63 23.83 -10.60
CA GLN A 95 0.75 25.11 -11.27
C GLN A 95 -0.55 25.89 -11.08
N PHE A 96 -0.56 26.77 -10.08
CA PHE A 96 -1.78 27.49 -9.69
C PHE A 96 -2.20 28.55 -10.71
N LEU A 97 -1.24 29.21 -11.35
CA LEU A 97 -1.44 30.15 -12.46
C LEU A 97 -0.36 29.90 -13.52
N LYS A 98 -0.70 30.07 -14.80
CA LYS A 98 0.22 29.81 -15.93
C LYS A 98 1.53 30.60 -15.87
N PHE A 99 1.55 31.75 -15.19
CA PHE A 99 2.72 32.61 -15.05
C PHE A 99 3.52 32.37 -13.76
N LEU A 100 3.01 31.55 -12.84
CA LEU A 100 3.73 31.20 -11.62
C LEU A 100 4.60 29.95 -11.84
N PRO A 101 5.72 29.82 -11.08
CA PRO A 101 6.54 28.63 -11.12
C PRO A 101 5.73 27.38 -10.78
N HIS A 102 5.96 26.32 -11.55
CA HIS A 102 5.46 24.99 -11.25
C HIS A 102 6.17 24.43 -10.03
N ILE A 103 5.41 23.99 -9.02
CA ILE A 103 5.97 23.39 -7.81
C ILE A 103 5.89 21.88 -7.96
N GLU A 104 7.05 21.26 -8.10
CA GLU A 104 7.20 19.81 -8.20
C GLU A 104 7.14 19.20 -6.79
N ILE A 105 6.13 18.39 -6.51
CA ILE A 105 5.94 17.73 -5.21
C ILE A 105 6.51 16.30 -5.26
N TYR A 106 5.90 15.43 -6.07
CA TYR A 106 6.40 14.06 -6.33
C TYR A 106 7.03 13.91 -7.71
N GLU A 107 6.90 14.90 -8.58
CA GLU A 107 7.40 14.85 -9.96
C GLU A 107 8.91 14.57 -10.03
N LYS A 108 9.76 15.26 -9.25
CA LYS A 108 11.21 14.97 -9.21
C LYS A 108 11.53 13.54 -8.83
N LEU A 109 10.77 12.96 -7.89
CA LEU A 109 10.98 11.59 -7.45
C LEU A 109 10.63 10.63 -8.59
N ILE A 110 9.45 10.81 -9.19
CA ILE A 110 8.98 9.99 -10.31
C ILE A 110 9.95 10.08 -11.49
N ASP A 111 10.32 11.29 -11.90
CA ASP A 111 11.29 11.54 -12.96
C ASP A 111 12.64 10.87 -12.69
N SER A 112 13.07 10.83 -11.42
CA SER A 112 14.32 10.18 -11.04
C SER A 112 14.23 8.67 -11.17
N LEU A 113 13.10 8.07 -10.75
CA LEU A 113 12.86 6.64 -10.88
C LEU A 113 12.82 6.23 -12.35
N GLU A 114 12.15 7.01 -13.20
CA GLU A 114 12.04 6.73 -14.63
C GLU A 114 13.35 6.96 -15.38
N LYS A 115 13.90 8.17 -15.32
CA LYS A 115 15.02 8.60 -16.18
C LYS A 115 16.37 8.05 -15.72
N ARG A 116 16.53 7.80 -14.42
CA ARG A 116 17.82 7.37 -13.82
C ARG A 116 17.75 6.01 -13.15
N GLY A 117 16.61 5.68 -12.54
CA GLY A 117 16.40 4.40 -11.87
C GLY A 117 16.03 3.26 -12.83
N GLY A 118 15.61 3.58 -14.06
CA GLY A 118 15.14 2.60 -15.04
C GLY A 118 13.88 1.87 -14.57
N TYR A 119 13.05 2.54 -13.75
CA TYR A 119 11.74 2.04 -13.37
C TYR A 119 10.68 2.54 -14.36
N ARG A 120 9.55 1.84 -14.43
CA ARG A 120 8.35 2.30 -15.15
C ARG A 120 7.16 2.38 -14.21
N GLU A 121 6.28 3.35 -14.43
CA GLU A 121 5.03 3.38 -13.68
C GLU A 121 4.10 2.24 -14.12
N ALA A 122 3.59 1.47 -13.16
CA ALA A 122 2.53 0.50 -13.37
C ALA A 122 1.24 0.95 -12.67
N LYS A 123 0.09 0.55 -13.22
CA LYS A 123 -1.22 0.85 -12.62
C LYS A 123 -1.77 -0.38 -11.93
N TRP A 124 -2.39 -0.18 -10.77
CA TRP A 124 -2.87 -1.28 -9.92
C TRP A 124 -3.95 -2.15 -10.58
N ASP A 125 -4.78 -1.55 -11.43
CA ASP A 125 -5.93 -2.17 -12.10
C ASP A 125 -5.56 -2.93 -13.38
N THR A 126 -4.42 -2.58 -14.01
CA THR A 126 -3.92 -3.23 -15.22
C THR A 126 -2.62 -4.01 -14.99
N ALA A 127 -2.20 -4.15 -13.74
CA ALA A 127 -0.97 -4.82 -13.39
C ALA A 127 -0.96 -6.30 -13.83
N THR A 128 0.19 -6.75 -14.32
CA THR A 128 0.45 -8.10 -14.79
C THR A 128 1.57 -8.75 -13.99
N LYS A 129 1.77 -10.06 -14.17
CA LYS A 129 2.89 -10.79 -13.57
C LYS A 129 4.26 -10.27 -13.99
N ALA A 130 4.38 -9.52 -15.09
CA ALA A 130 5.63 -8.91 -15.52
C ALA A 130 5.97 -7.64 -14.71
N ASP A 131 5.03 -7.11 -13.93
CA ASP A 131 5.19 -5.87 -13.16
C ASP A 131 5.85 -6.10 -11.79
N PHE A 132 6.26 -7.33 -11.49
CA PHE A 132 7.01 -7.67 -10.27
C PHE A 132 8.46 -7.17 -10.27
N GLN A 133 8.93 -6.56 -11.35
CA GLN A 133 10.30 -6.04 -11.47
C GLN A 133 10.36 -4.73 -12.27
N ASP A 134 11.32 -3.88 -11.92
CA ASP A 134 11.60 -2.59 -12.58
C ASP A 134 10.36 -1.67 -12.67
N THR A 135 9.42 -1.80 -11.74
CA THR A 135 8.20 -0.98 -11.68
C THR A 135 8.14 -0.12 -10.44
N PHE A 136 7.41 0.99 -10.54
CA PHE A 136 6.87 1.66 -9.38
C PHE A 136 5.36 1.83 -9.52
N TYR A 137 4.69 1.87 -8.37
CA TYR A 137 3.27 2.16 -8.24
C TYR A 137 3.08 3.41 -7.40
N VAL A 138 2.07 4.19 -7.72
CA VAL A 138 1.60 5.29 -6.88
C VAL A 138 0.39 4.82 -6.10
N PHE A 139 0.36 5.01 -4.78
CA PHE A 139 -0.77 4.63 -3.93
C PHE A 139 -1.56 5.88 -3.51
N PRO A 140 -2.46 6.41 -4.36
CA PRO A 140 -3.32 7.50 -3.95
C PRO A 140 -4.39 6.98 -2.97
N TYR A 141 -4.59 7.69 -1.88
CA TYR A 141 -5.58 7.35 -0.87
C TYR A 141 -6.36 8.58 -0.40
N ASP A 142 -7.54 8.37 0.16
CA ASP A 142 -8.29 9.47 0.77
C ASP A 142 -7.69 9.77 2.14
N TRP A 143 -6.82 10.78 2.16
CA TRP A 143 -6.09 11.24 3.34
C TRP A 143 -6.97 11.83 4.43
N ARG A 144 -8.27 12.02 4.19
CA ARG A 144 -9.24 12.43 5.21
C ARG A 144 -9.76 11.26 6.02
N ARG A 145 -9.67 10.03 5.48
CA ARG A 145 -10.22 8.82 6.06
C ARG A 145 -9.27 8.18 7.05
N ASP A 146 -9.79 7.21 7.81
CA ASP A 146 -9.05 6.49 8.84
C ASP A 146 -7.79 5.78 8.28
N ASN A 147 -6.67 5.92 9.00
CA ASN A 147 -5.39 5.34 8.57
C ASN A 147 -5.39 3.81 8.54
N VAL A 148 -6.13 3.15 9.45
CA VAL A 148 -6.26 1.68 9.46
C VAL A 148 -7.02 1.22 8.22
N GLU A 149 -8.03 1.97 7.80
CA GLU A 149 -8.73 1.69 6.54
C GLU A 149 -7.80 1.80 5.33
N ASN A 150 -7.04 2.89 5.23
CA ASN A 150 -6.09 3.10 4.14
C ASN A 150 -4.97 2.03 4.13
N ALA A 151 -4.46 1.64 5.30
CA ALA A 151 -3.49 0.56 5.41
C ALA A 151 -4.06 -0.79 4.94
N ARG A 152 -5.31 -1.11 5.30
CA ARG A 152 -5.99 -2.31 4.82
C ARG A 152 -6.21 -2.27 3.30
N LEU A 153 -6.47 -1.09 2.73
CA LEU A 153 -6.58 -0.92 1.28
C LEU A 153 -5.24 -1.23 0.58
N LEU A 154 -4.14 -0.68 1.09
CA LEU A 154 -2.80 -0.96 0.57
C LEU A 154 -2.48 -2.46 0.59
N VAL A 155 -2.72 -3.12 1.73
CA VAL A 155 -2.48 -4.57 1.87
C VAL A 155 -3.29 -5.36 0.82
N ARG A 156 -4.58 -5.03 0.63
CA ARG A 156 -5.41 -5.69 -0.40
C ARG A 156 -4.87 -5.49 -1.81
N GLN A 157 -4.41 -4.29 -2.15
CA GLN A 157 -3.84 -4.02 -3.47
C GLN A 157 -2.52 -4.77 -3.69
N VAL A 158 -1.64 -4.79 -2.68
CA VAL A 158 -0.39 -5.57 -2.72
C VAL A 158 -0.67 -7.06 -2.87
N ASP A 159 -1.67 -7.59 -2.17
CA ASP A 159 -2.04 -9.00 -2.29
C ASP A 159 -2.65 -9.36 -3.65
N THR A 160 -3.32 -8.41 -4.32
CA THR A 160 -3.74 -8.58 -5.72
C THR A 160 -2.55 -8.71 -6.66
N LEU A 161 -1.48 -7.92 -6.45
CA LEU A 161 -0.27 -7.98 -7.28
C LEU A 161 0.51 -9.30 -7.14
N LYS A 162 0.33 -10.03 -6.04
CA LYS A 162 1.03 -11.29 -5.78
C LYS A 162 0.39 -12.52 -6.48
N ARG A 163 -0.81 -12.39 -7.05
CA ARG A 163 -1.57 -13.51 -7.66
C ARG A 163 -1.15 -13.74 -9.11
#